data_AF-A0A7X9AP43-F1
#
_entry.id   AF-A0A7X9AP43-F1
#
_cell.length_a   1.000
_cell.length_b   1.000
_cell.length_c   1.000
_cell.angle_alpha   90.00
_cell.angle_beta   90.00
_cell.angle_gamma   90.00
#
_symmetry.space_group_name_H-M   'P 1'
#
loop_
_entity.id
_entity.type
_entity.pdbx_description
1 polymer ?
#
loop_
_entity_poly.entity_id
_entity_poly.type
_entity_poly.pdbx_seq_one_letter_code
_entity_poly.pdbx_strand_id
1 'polypeptide(L)'
;MLTYPSIESLLPRAENRYVLAMLTARRARQLTAGARPTVDSGTPNHVSLASEEIATGTVVYRYGKWDVVVPEHPLIIAAREAAEREARAKEEEERLEEQSRILRQTDRFSDDEVFSQAGITAEDASLIAERLIAQLEEEERRAAEEEEAANEEIEEEDEFFQDIAEPEIADESDLT
;
A
#
# COMPACT_ATOMS: atom_id res chain seq x y z
N MET A 1 17.88 -9.03 -41.67
CA MET A 1 17.47 -9.57 -40.36
C MET A 1 17.10 -11.02 -40.58
N LEU A 2 17.91 -11.95 -40.07
CA LEU A 2 17.63 -13.38 -40.13
C LEU A 2 16.84 -13.71 -38.86
N THR A 3 15.55 -13.98 -38.98
CA THR A 3 14.74 -14.46 -37.85
C THR A 3 15.09 -15.92 -37.62
N TYR A 4 15.32 -16.28 -36.36
CA TYR A 4 15.45 -17.66 -35.92
C TYR A 4 14.20 -17.99 -35.10
N PRO A 5 13.50 -19.11 -35.36
CA PRO A 5 13.73 -20.09 -36.43
C PRO A 5 13.31 -19.59 -37.83
N SER A 6 13.60 -20.37 -38.88
CA SER A 6 13.36 -19.97 -40.28
C SER A 6 11.85 -19.83 -40.58
N ILE A 7 11.50 -18.98 -41.54
CA ILE A 7 10.09 -18.73 -41.92
C ILE A 7 9.39 -20.03 -42.33
N GLU A 8 10.06 -20.93 -43.06
CA GLU A 8 9.49 -22.20 -43.52
C GLU A 8 9.08 -23.10 -42.36
N SER A 9 9.86 -23.12 -41.27
CA SER A 9 9.53 -23.87 -40.06
C SER A 9 8.30 -23.33 -39.31
N LEU A 10 7.99 -22.05 -39.52
CA LEU A 10 6.88 -21.35 -38.87
C LEU A 10 5.58 -21.40 -39.69
N LEU A 11 5.65 -21.66 -41.00
CA LEU A 11 4.47 -21.72 -41.86
C LEU A 11 3.37 -22.65 -41.35
N PRO A 12 3.66 -23.85 -40.79
CA PRO A 12 2.62 -24.74 -40.26
C PRO A 12 1.84 -24.16 -39.06
N ARG A 13 2.34 -23.08 -38.43
CA ARG A 13 1.70 -22.44 -37.26
C ARG A 13 0.69 -21.34 -37.65
N ALA A 14 0.63 -20.98 -38.93
CA ALA A 14 -0.26 -19.96 -39.46
C ALA A 14 -1.00 -20.46 -40.70
N GLU A 15 -2.12 -19.83 -41.05
CA GLU A 15 -2.85 -20.18 -42.27
C GLU A 15 -2.09 -19.80 -43.54
N ASN A 16 -1.41 -18.64 -43.50
CA ASN A 16 -0.62 -18.14 -44.62
C ASN A 16 0.54 -17.24 -44.14
N ARG A 17 1.41 -16.85 -45.08
CA ARG A 17 2.60 -16.01 -44.82
C ARG A 17 2.27 -14.65 -44.23
N TYR A 18 1.13 -14.06 -44.60
CA TYR A 18 0.72 -12.74 -44.13
C TYR A 18 0.20 -12.80 -42.69
N VAL A 19 -0.58 -13.82 -42.35
CA VAL A 19 -1.05 -14.08 -40.99
C VAL A 19 0.14 -14.32 -40.07
N LEU A 20 1.14 -15.10 -40.52
CA LEU A 20 2.37 -15.30 -39.78
C LEU A 20 3.08 -13.97 -39.50
N ALA A 21 3.30 -13.14 -40.53
CA ALA A 21 3.96 -11.86 -40.37
C ALA A 21 3.21 -10.92 -39.40
N MET A 22 1.87 -10.88 -39.49
CA MET A 22 1.05 -10.10 -38.56
C MET A 22 1.11 -10.63 -37.13
N LEU A 23 1.08 -11.95 -36.95
CA LEU A 23 1.19 -12.60 -35.64
C LEU A 23 2.53 -12.28 -34.99
N THR A 24 3.63 -12.47 -35.71
CA THR A 24 4.98 -12.16 -35.22
C THR A 24 5.11 -10.68 -34.89
N ALA A 25 4.61 -9.77 -35.74
CA ALA A 25 4.68 -8.33 -35.50
C ALA A 25 3.86 -7.90 -34.28
N ARG A 26 2.63 -8.43 -34.11
CA ARG A 26 1.80 -8.14 -32.93
C ARG A 26 2.45 -8.65 -31.65
N ARG A 27 2.98 -9.87 -31.66
CA ARG A 27 3.64 -10.43 -30.48
C ARG A 27 4.93 -9.69 -30.13
N ALA A 28 5.74 -9.33 -31.12
CA ALA A 28 6.94 -8.52 -30.90
C ALA A 28 6.61 -7.17 -30.24
N ARG A 29 5.52 -6.50 -30.66
CA ARG A 29 5.06 -5.26 -30.00
C ARG A 29 4.63 -5.47 -28.57
N GLN A 30 3.96 -6.58 -28.25
CA GLN A 30 3.63 -6.92 -26.86
C GLN A 30 4.90 -7.07 -26.02
N LEU A 31 5.90 -7.78 -26.53
CA LEU A 31 7.18 -7.95 -25.85
C LEU A 31 7.91 -6.61 -25.64
N THR A 32 7.89 -5.72 -26.64
CA THR A 32 8.43 -4.36 -26.50
C THR A 32 7.66 -3.51 -25.49
N ALA A 33 6.35 -3.72 -25.35
CA ALA A 33 5.52 -3.06 -24.35
C ALA A 33 5.70 -3.63 -22.92
N GLY A 34 6.57 -4.64 -22.74
CA GLY A 34 6.84 -5.22 -21.43
C GLY A 34 6.05 -6.49 -21.10
N ALA A 35 5.41 -7.11 -22.10
CA ALA A 35 4.78 -8.40 -21.91
C ALA A 35 5.79 -9.45 -21.46
N ARG A 36 5.33 -10.38 -20.62
CA ARG A 36 6.13 -11.52 -20.18
C ARG A 36 6.42 -12.47 -21.35
N PRO A 37 7.69 -12.83 -21.60
CA PRO A 37 8.05 -13.92 -22.50
C PRO A 37 7.55 -15.26 -21.98
N THR A 38 7.09 -16.11 -22.88
CA THR A 38 6.60 -17.47 -22.57
C THR A 38 7.70 -18.51 -22.73
N VAL A 39 8.70 -18.19 -23.54
CA VAL A 39 9.89 -19.01 -23.78
C VAL A 39 11.10 -18.26 -23.24
N ASP A 40 11.96 -18.97 -22.53
CA ASP A 40 13.25 -18.44 -22.12
C ASP A 40 14.23 -18.59 -23.29
N SER A 41 14.51 -17.47 -23.96
CA SER A 41 15.50 -17.40 -25.04
C SER A 41 16.58 -16.41 -24.66
N GLY A 42 17.84 -16.76 -24.95
CA GLY A 42 18.97 -15.82 -24.84
C GLY A 42 18.98 -14.75 -25.95
N THR A 43 17.93 -14.66 -26.78
CA THR A 43 17.90 -13.69 -27.88
C THR A 43 17.48 -12.31 -27.38
N PRO A 44 18.28 -11.25 -27.61
CA PRO A 44 17.91 -9.90 -27.20
C PRO A 44 16.85 -9.26 -28.12
N ASN A 45 16.48 -9.94 -29.20
CA ASN A 45 15.64 -9.40 -30.25
C ASN A 45 14.20 -9.91 -30.10
N HIS A 46 13.27 -9.00 -29.81
CA HIS A 46 11.85 -9.33 -29.63
C HIS A 46 11.20 -10.03 -30.84
N VAL A 47 11.67 -9.80 -32.07
CA VAL A 47 11.11 -10.47 -33.25
C VAL A 47 11.56 -11.93 -33.33
N SER A 48 12.81 -12.23 -32.95
CA SER A 48 13.30 -13.61 -32.86
C SER A 48 12.60 -14.35 -31.72
N LEU A 49 12.51 -13.73 -30.54
CA LEU A 49 11.79 -14.28 -29.40
C LEU A 49 10.31 -14.56 -29.72
N ALA A 50 9.62 -13.63 -30.40
CA ALA A 50 8.26 -13.86 -30.87
C ALA A 50 8.15 -15.03 -31.86
N SER A 51 9.16 -15.20 -32.73
CA SER A 51 9.21 -16.31 -33.67
C SER A 51 9.39 -17.65 -32.95
N GLU A 52 10.22 -17.70 -31.92
CA GLU A 52 10.41 -18.88 -31.07
C GLU A 52 9.14 -19.25 -30.28
N GLU A 53 8.43 -18.27 -29.73
CA GLU A 53 7.13 -18.49 -29.07
C GLU A 53 6.06 -19.05 -30.05
N ILE A 54 6.04 -18.57 -31.28
CA ILE A 54 5.15 -19.12 -32.32
C ILE A 54 5.58 -20.55 -32.70
N ALA A 55 6.89 -20.81 -32.80
CA ALA A 55 7.43 -22.13 -33.13
C ALA A 55 7.09 -23.18 -32.06
N THR A 56 7.17 -22.80 -30.78
CA THR A 56 6.76 -23.65 -29.65
C THR A 56 5.25 -23.85 -29.59
N GLY A 57 4.47 -22.96 -30.22
CA GLY A 57 3.01 -23.00 -30.22
C GLY A 57 2.39 -22.41 -28.95
N THR A 58 3.18 -21.71 -28.13
CA THR A 58 2.68 -20.97 -26.96
C THR A 58 1.88 -19.75 -27.37
N VAL A 59 2.21 -19.16 -28.51
CA VAL A 59 1.48 -18.03 -29.11
C VAL A 59 0.75 -18.50 -30.37
N VAL A 60 -0.57 -18.29 -30.40
CA VAL A 60 -1.45 -18.66 -31.52
C VAL A 60 -2.36 -17.51 -31.90
N TYR A 61 -2.76 -17.46 -33.16
CA TYR A 61 -3.77 -16.53 -33.63
C TYR A 61 -5.17 -17.14 -33.53
N ARG A 62 -6.16 -16.26 -33.32
CA ARG A 62 -7.58 -16.58 -33.30
C ARG A 62 -8.35 -15.48 -34.04
N TYR A 63 -9.38 -15.89 -34.77
CA TYR A 63 -10.29 -14.98 -35.44
C TYR A 63 -11.38 -14.50 -34.46
N GLY A 64 -11.92 -13.30 -34.72
CA GLY A 64 -12.96 -12.66 -33.89
C GLY A 64 -12.40 -11.61 -32.93
N LYS A 65 -13.31 -10.99 -32.17
CA LYS A 65 -12.96 -10.01 -31.13
C LYS A 65 -12.82 -10.75 -29.81
N TRP A 66 -11.59 -10.76 -29.29
CA TRP A 66 -11.25 -11.35 -28.00
C TRP A 66 -10.67 -10.27 -27.11
N ASP A 67 -11.13 -10.21 -25.86
CA ASP A 67 -10.54 -9.36 -24.84
C ASP A 67 -9.30 -10.09 -24.30
N VAL A 68 -8.16 -9.84 -24.94
CA VAL A 68 -6.88 -10.48 -24.61
C VAL A 68 -6.19 -9.69 -23.52
N VAL A 69 -6.02 -10.30 -22.35
CA VAL A 69 -5.17 -9.76 -21.28
C VAL A 69 -3.75 -10.27 -21.49
N VAL A 70 -2.80 -9.35 -21.67
CA VAL A 70 -1.38 -9.68 -21.83
C VAL A 70 -0.67 -9.53 -20.48
N PRO A 71 -0.11 -10.60 -19.91
CA PRO A 71 0.59 -10.50 -18.62
C PRO A 71 1.89 -9.71 -18.79
N GLU A 72 2.12 -8.75 -17.90
CA GLU A 72 3.36 -7.96 -17.84
C GLU A 72 4.48 -8.75 -17.16
N HIS A 73 5.72 -8.37 -17.46
CA HIS A 73 6.89 -8.94 -16.80
C HIS A 73 6.95 -8.48 -15.33
N PRO A 74 7.25 -9.37 -14.35
CA PRO A 74 7.24 -9.02 -12.92
C PRO A 74 8.20 -7.87 -12.57
N LEU A 75 9.31 -7.73 -13.29
CA LEU A 75 10.24 -6.61 -13.10
C LEU A 75 9.64 -5.25 -13.44
N ILE A 76 8.71 -5.20 -14.41
CA ILE A 76 8.07 -3.95 -14.84
C ILE A 76 7.01 -3.52 -13.82
N ILE A 77 6.26 -4.50 -13.31
CA ILE A 77 5.33 -4.29 -12.20
C ILE A 77 6.08 -3.74 -10.98
N ALA A 78 7.18 -4.40 -10.59
CA ALA A 78 8.00 -3.96 -9.45
C ALA A 78 8.62 -2.57 -9.66
N ALA A 79 9.10 -2.26 -10.87
CA ALA A 79 9.65 -0.96 -11.20
C ALA A 79 8.60 0.16 -11.12
N ARG A 80 7.38 -0.10 -11.62
CA ARG A 80 6.26 0.84 -11.55
C ARG A 80 5.85 1.11 -10.10
N GLU A 81 5.71 0.06 -9.29
CA GLU A 81 5.40 0.18 -7.87
C GLU A 81 6.49 0.91 -7.08
N ALA A 82 7.77 0.70 -7.42
CA ALA A 82 8.88 1.41 -6.79
C ALA A 82 8.86 2.91 -7.13
N ALA A 83 8.64 3.26 -8.39
CA ALA A 83 8.53 4.65 -8.83
C ALA A 83 7.32 5.36 -8.17
N GLU A 84 6.20 4.66 -8.02
CA GLU A 84 5.02 5.19 -7.34
C GLU A 84 5.27 5.38 -5.83
N ARG A 85 5.96 4.44 -5.18
CA ARG A 85 6.38 4.59 -3.78
C ARG A 85 7.33 5.76 -3.57
N GLU A 86 8.28 5.97 -4.49
CA GLU A 86 9.21 7.10 -4.43
C GLU A 86 8.49 8.43 -4.64
N ALA A 87 7.55 8.51 -5.59
CA ALA A 87 6.75 9.72 -5.81
C ALA A 87 5.92 10.09 -4.57
N ARG A 88 5.26 9.10 -3.94
CA ARG A 88 4.49 9.32 -2.70
C ARG A 88 5.37 9.76 -1.53
N ALA A 89 6.53 9.13 -1.36
CA ALA A 89 7.47 9.52 -0.31
C ALA A 89 7.97 10.96 -0.53
N LYS A 90 8.22 11.35 -1.78
CA LYS A 90 8.61 12.71 -2.13
C LYS A 90 7.50 13.73 -1.90
N GLU A 91 6.26 13.39 -2.25
CA GLU A 91 5.09 14.25 -1.98
C GLU A 91 4.87 14.44 -0.47
N GLU A 92 5.05 13.38 0.32
CA GLU A 92 4.99 13.45 1.79
C GLU A 92 6.12 14.32 2.36
N GLU A 93 7.34 14.18 1.84
CA GLU A 93 8.48 15.02 2.22
C GLU A 93 8.23 16.49 1.87
N GLU A 94 7.80 16.78 0.64
CA GLU A 94 7.43 18.14 0.21
C GLU A 94 6.31 18.72 1.10
N ARG A 95 5.30 17.91 1.46
CA ARG A 95 4.21 18.33 2.35
C ARG A 95 4.69 18.62 3.77
N LEU A 96 5.59 17.80 4.31
CA LEU A 96 6.21 18.02 5.62
C LEU A 96 7.13 19.25 5.59
N GLU A 97 7.86 19.46 4.50
CA GLU A 97 8.67 20.65 4.29
C GLU A 97 7.81 21.91 4.23
N GLU A 98 6.67 21.87 3.53
CA GLU A 98 5.70 22.96 3.50
C GLU A 98 5.12 23.24 4.89
N GLN A 99 4.69 22.20 5.62
CA GLN A 99 4.21 22.34 7.00
C GLN A 99 5.29 22.95 7.90
N SER A 100 6.53 22.46 7.82
CA SER A 100 7.65 22.97 8.62
C SER A 100 8.02 24.41 8.24
N ARG A 101 7.91 24.78 6.95
CA ARG A 101 8.11 26.15 6.46
C ARG A 101 7.03 27.07 7.01
N ILE A 102 5.77 26.65 7.01
CA ILE A 102 4.66 27.41 7.58
C ILE A 102 4.85 27.60 9.08
N LEU A 103 5.21 26.54 9.83
CA LEU A 103 5.52 26.63 11.26
C LEU A 103 6.66 27.62 11.56
N ARG A 104 7.75 27.57 10.80
CA ARG A 104 8.86 28.55 10.92
C ARG A 104 8.42 29.98 10.59
N GLN A 105 7.40 30.15 9.75
CA GLN A 105 6.84 31.46 9.45
C GLN A 105 5.93 31.94 10.58
N THR A 106 5.09 31.07 11.16
CA THR A 106 4.22 31.43 12.29
C THR A 106 5.03 31.78 13.54
N ASP A 107 6.16 31.12 13.79
CA ASP A 107 7.06 31.46 14.92
C ASP A 107 7.65 32.87 14.82
N ARG A 108 7.76 33.45 13.62
CA ARG A 108 8.19 34.86 13.45
C ARG A 108 7.07 35.87 13.69
N PHE A 109 5.81 35.42 13.71
CA PHE A 109 4.64 36.24 13.96
C PHE A 109 4.01 35.99 15.34
N SER A 110 4.49 35.02 16.13
CA SER A 110 3.79 34.56 17.35
C SER A 110 4.19 35.25 18.64
N ASP A 111 5.38 35.86 18.77
CA ASP A 111 5.82 36.26 20.12
C ASP A 111 5.63 37.75 20.43
N ASP A 112 5.77 38.66 19.45
CA ASP A 112 5.69 40.10 19.72
C ASP A 112 4.41 40.79 19.20
N GLU A 113 3.78 40.31 18.11
CA GLU A 113 2.63 41.01 17.50
C GLU A 113 1.27 40.57 18.07
N VAL A 114 1.08 39.30 18.44
CA VAL A 114 -0.23 38.79 18.91
C VAL A 114 -0.58 39.27 20.32
N PHE A 115 0.40 39.24 21.24
CA PHE A 115 0.21 39.67 22.63
C PHE A 115 0.07 41.20 22.75
N SER A 116 0.81 41.95 21.94
CA SER A 116 0.73 43.42 21.92
C SER A 116 -0.60 43.92 21.35
N GLN A 117 -1.17 43.24 20.35
CA GLN A 117 -2.48 43.59 19.79
C GLN A 117 -3.65 43.31 20.75
N ALA A 118 -3.49 42.33 21.65
CA ALA A 118 -4.47 41.99 22.69
C ALA A 118 -4.27 42.74 24.02
N GLY A 119 -3.20 43.53 24.16
CA GLY A 119 -2.88 44.29 25.38
C GLY A 119 -2.43 43.42 26.56
N ILE A 120 -1.99 42.19 26.30
CA ILE A 120 -1.54 41.23 27.31
C ILE A 120 -0.04 41.44 27.52
N THR A 121 0.39 41.69 28.77
CA THR A 121 1.81 41.85 29.08
C THR A 121 2.52 40.49 29.13
N ALA A 122 3.85 40.48 29.03
CA ALA A 122 4.63 39.23 29.12
C ALA A 122 4.41 38.48 30.44
N GLU A 123 4.16 39.21 31.53
CA GLU A 123 3.87 38.64 32.87
C GLU A 123 2.46 38.02 32.93
N ASP A 124 1.47 38.64 32.26
CA ASP A 124 0.12 38.09 32.17
C ASP A 124 0.09 36.80 31.34
N ALA A 125 0.87 36.75 30.26
CA ALA A 125 0.99 35.59 29.40
C ALA A 125 1.59 34.38 30.14
N SER A 126 2.64 34.59 30.96
CA SER A 126 3.24 33.51 31.75
C SER A 126 2.28 32.98 32.83
N LEU A 127 1.52 33.86 33.48
CA LEU A 127 0.51 33.45 34.45
C LEU A 127 -0.64 32.65 33.82
N ILE A 128 -1.06 33.03 32.60
CA ILE A 128 -2.07 32.28 31.84
C ILE A 128 -1.52 30.90 31.47
N ALA A 129 -0.27 30.81 31.02
CA ALA A 129 0.36 29.55 30.67
C ALA A 129 0.49 28.61 31.90
N GLU A 130 0.98 29.12 33.04
CA GLU A 130 1.08 28.34 34.28
C GLU A 130 -0.28 27.84 34.76
N ARG A 131 -1.31 28.70 34.71
CA ARG A 131 -2.67 28.32 35.09
C ARG A 131 -3.27 27.27 34.16
N LEU A 132 -2.98 27.36 32.87
CA LEU A 132 -3.50 26.41 31.87
C LEU A 132 -2.81 25.05 31.97
N ILE A 133 -1.50 25.02 32.22
CA ILE A 133 -0.75 23.78 32.51
C ILE A 133 -1.32 23.10 33.76
N ALA A 134 -1.55 23.86 34.84
CA ALA A 134 -2.14 23.31 36.06
C ALA A 134 -3.54 22.73 35.82
N GLN A 135 -4.37 23.38 35.00
CA GLN A 135 -5.70 22.86 34.64
C GLN A 135 -5.63 21.58 33.80
N LEU A 136 -4.72 21.50 32.84
CA LEU A 136 -4.53 20.30 32.02
C LEU A 136 -4.01 19.12 32.85
N GLU A 137 -3.05 19.36 33.75
CA GLU A 137 -2.58 18.32 34.68
C GLU A 137 -3.69 17.84 35.63
N GLU A 138 -4.59 18.73 36.07
CA GLU A 138 -5.76 18.36 36.85
C GLU A 138 -6.76 17.55 36.03
N GLU A 139 -6.99 17.91 34.76
CA GLU A 139 -7.85 17.15 33.85
C GLU A 139 -7.27 15.78 33.52
N GLU A 140 -5.96 15.66 33.30
CA GLU A 140 -5.28 14.38 33.09
C GLU A 140 -5.35 13.49 34.34
N ARG A 141 -5.21 14.05 35.55
CA ARG A 141 -5.39 13.29 36.79
C ARG A 141 -6.83 12.83 36.97
N ARG A 142 -7.80 13.68 36.66
CA ARG A 142 -9.23 13.29 36.70
C ARG A 142 -9.55 12.22 35.66
N ALA A 143 -9.02 12.34 34.45
CA ALA A 143 -9.19 11.33 33.42
C ALA A 143 -8.53 10.00 33.81
N ALA A 144 -7.36 10.03 34.45
CA ALA A 144 -6.71 8.83 34.99
C ALA A 144 -7.50 8.21 36.16
N GLU A 145 -8.06 9.02 37.06
CA GLU A 145 -8.95 8.55 38.13
C GLU A 145 -10.26 7.96 37.56
N GLU A 146 -10.81 8.54 36.50
CA GLU A 146 -11.98 8.00 35.79
C GLU A 146 -11.64 6.70 35.03
N GLU A 147 -10.45 6.59 34.44
CA GLU A 147 -9.96 5.36 33.83
C GLU A 147 -9.67 4.27 34.88
N GLU A 148 -9.08 4.61 36.03
CA GLU A 148 -8.83 3.68 37.14
C GLU A 148 -10.15 3.21 37.77
N ALA A 149 -11.10 4.11 38.03
CA ALA A 149 -12.42 3.74 38.55
C ALA A 149 -13.21 2.87 37.57
N ALA A 150 -13.13 3.17 36.26
CA ALA A 150 -13.73 2.30 35.24
C ALA A 150 -13.05 0.92 35.20
N ASN A 151 -11.75 0.83 35.46
CA ASN A 151 -11.02 -0.44 35.49
C ASN A 151 -11.31 -1.25 36.77
N GLU A 152 -11.49 -0.59 37.92
CA GLU A 152 -11.95 -1.20 39.16
C GLU A 152 -13.41 -1.70 39.05
N GLU A 153 -14.30 -0.94 38.39
CA GLU A 153 -15.67 -1.40 38.11
C GLU A 153 -15.68 -2.64 37.19
N ILE A 154 -14.76 -2.72 36.23
CA ILE A 154 -14.58 -3.91 35.38
C ILE A 154 -14.02 -5.10 36.18
N GLU A 155 -13.08 -4.88 37.11
CA GLU A 155 -12.56 -5.94 38.00
C GLU A 155 -13.64 -6.43 38.99
N GLU A 156 -14.48 -5.54 39.53
CA GLU A 156 -15.62 -5.91 40.38
C GLU A 156 -16.71 -6.68 39.59
N GLU A 157 -16.97 -6.31 38.33
CA GLU A 157 -17.86 -7.07 37.45
C GLU A 157 -17.30 -8.47 37.11
N ASP A 158 -15.98 -8.59 36.92
CA ASP A 158 -15.30 -9.87 36.68
C ASP A 158 -15.28 -10.77 37.94
N GLU A 159 -15.07 -10.21 39.15
CA GLU A 159 -15.18 -10.96 40.42
C GLU A 159 -16.64 -11.37 40.71
N PHE A 160 -17.61 -10.50 40.42
CA PHE A 160 -19.04 -10.82 40.54
C PHE A 160 -19.47 -11.94 39.58
N PHE A 161 -18.84 -12.03 38.40
CA PHE A 161 -19.07 -13.14 37.46
C PHE A 161 -18.44 -14.46 37.91
N GLN A 162 -17.34 -14.45 38.67
CA GLN A 162 -16.71 -15.66 39.23
C GLN A 162 -17.53 -16.27 40.37
N ASP A 163 -18.15 -15.45 41.22
CA ASP A 163 -18.95 -15.92 42.37
C ASP A 163 -20.28 -16.59 41.98
N ILE A 164 -20.77 -16.37 40.76
CA ILE A 164 -21.99 -17.02 40.24
C ILE A 164 -21.69 -18.42 39.66
N ALA A 165 -20.42 -18.77 39.43
CA ALA A 165 -20.02 -19.95 38.66
C ALA A 165 -19.82 -21.25 39.48
N GLU A 166 -20.09 -21.27 40.79
CA GLU A 166 -20.07 -22.52 41.58
C GLU A 166 -21.44 -22.89 42.18
N PRO A 167 -22.29 -23.65 41.47
CA PRO A 167 -23.20 -24.56 42.13
C PRO A 167 -22.46 -25.87 42.44
N GLU A 168 -22.26 -26.13 43.73
CA GLU A 168 -21.84 -27.44 44.27
C GLU A 168 -22.64 -28.56 43.59
N ILE A 169 -21.96 -29.40 42.81
CA ILE A 169 -22.50 -30.67 42.33
C ILE A 169 -22.49 -31.62 43.52
N ALA A 170 -23.66 -31.86 44.12
CA ALA A 170 -23.85 -32.92 45.09
C ALA A 170 -23.69 -34.29 44.39
N ASP A 171 -22.56 -34.95 44.63
CA ASP A 171 -22.35 -36.35 44.28
C ASP A 171 -23.21 -37.23 45.20
N GLU A 172 -24.38 -37.62 44.70
CA GLU A 172 -25.21 -38.68 45.26
C GLU A 172 -24.96 -39.97 44.45
N SER A 173 -23.98 -40.78 44.86
CA SER A 173 -23.91 -42.19 44.46
C SER A 173 -23.20 -43.06 45.49
N ASP A 174 -23.93 -43.44 46.52
CA ASP A 174 -23.69 -44.66 47.31
C ASP A 174 -25.05 -45.33 47.53
N LEU A 175 -25.35 -46.39 46.77
CA LEU A 175 -26.17 -47.56 47.15
C LEU A 175 -26.50 -48.45 45.92
N THR A 176 -25.88 -49.64 45.91
CA THR A 176 -26.33 -50.94 45.34
C THR A 176 -26.74 -51.06 43.86
#